data_AF-A0A4P1R7Y3-F1
#
_entry.id   AF-A0A4P1R7Y3-F1
#
_cell.length_a   1.000
_cell.length_b   1.000
_cell.length_c   1.000
_cell.angle_alpha   90.00
_cell.angle_beta   90.00
_cell.angle_gamma   90.00
#
_symmetry.space_group_name_H-M   'P 1'
#
loop_
_entity.id
_entity.type
_entity.pdbx_description
1 polymer ?
#
loop_
_entity_poly.entity_id
_entity_poly.type
_entity_poly.pdbx_seq_one_letter_code
_entity_poly.pdbx_strand_id
1 'polypeptide(L)'
;MDLQQKTETGLFPPPGFSSTYKANLDDNSVSELVSILRTAFRFDEFDSVEKVLVARDASLKAEIASLQVKIELERLNKIRAEEELKKKEEQCQKGERALELYEKLLKRVKESEFGNMKTVEESSDKNCELLAENCKFGEDDKIAMDGLRMRNNEMEEELKNDKGVIDELKTVNTRLLDENQRLKALVESKERKYLELNEKVLKIEDDVKLLKSANAAYGSGSGEWKGPMAEPQELEEFNEMKGHGCNTGSIPFQGNRGTCKVNKDAPGTGGSGSVPNTTIIEIADSDDEDNDDQSHRRQQKNFSSMETIERVARKISLSDISSSSSDSPSHCYKKRKRG
;
A
#
# COMPACT_ATOMS: atom_id res chain seq x y z
N MET A 1 34.99 -13.61 -32.05
CA MET A 1 33.91 -14.52 -31.60
C MET A 1 32.87 -14.50 -32.70
N ASP A 2 32.99 -15.44 -33.63
CA ASP A 2 32.12 -15.57 -34.80
C ASP A 2 30.72 -15.99 -34.37
N LEU A 3 29.73 -15.15 -34.67
CA LEU A 3 28.32 -15.54 -34.56
C LEU A 3 27.85 -16.00 -35.93
N GLN A 4 27.97 -17.31 -36.14
CA GLN A 4 27.31 -18.02 -37.24
C GLN A 4 25.80 -17.83 -37.12
N GLN A 5 25.21 -17.13 -38.08
CA GLN A 5 23.76 -17.19 -38.32
C GLN A 5 23.48 -18.42 -39.16
N LYS A 6 22.89 -19.44 -38.54
CA LYS A 6 22.40 -20.64 -39.21
C LYS A 6 21.03 -20.98 -38.64
N THR A 7 19.99 -20.62 -39.39
CA THR A 7 18.85 -21.50 -39.69
C THR A 7 17.89 -20.78 -40.64
N GLU A 8 18.06 -21.05 -41.93
CA GLU A 8 16.89 -21.26 -42.78
C GLU A 8 16.17 -22.50 -42.27
N THR A 9 14.87 -22.39 -42.01
CA THR A 9 13.97 -23.55 -42.02
C THR A 9 12.67 -23.11 -42.64
N GLY A 10 12.59 -23.36 -43.94
CA GLY A 10 11.43 -23.83 -44.68
C GLY A 10 10.08 -23.22 -44.32
N LEU A 11 9.59 -22.36 -45.22
CA LEU A 11 8.17 -22.32 -45.53
C LEU A 11 7.69 -23.74 -45.86
N PHE A 12 7.13 -24.43 -44.88
CA PHE A 12 6.16 -25.49 -45.12
C PHE A 12 4.77 -24.87 -44.93
N PRO A 13 3.92 -24.83 -45.97
CA PRO A 13 2.50 -24.60 -45.73
C PRO A 13 1.96 -25.78 -44.89
N PRO A 14 1.06 -25.54 -43.92
CA PRO A 14 0.52 -26.59 -43.09
C PRO A 14 -0.18 -27.66 -43.97
N PRO A 15 0.06 -28.96 -43.71
CA PRO A 15 -0.63 -30.04 -44.41
C PRO A 15 -2.08 -30.07 -43.92
N GLY A 16 -3.01 -29.60 -44.73
CA GLY A 16 -4.43 -29.60 -44.34
C GLY A 16 -5.43 -28.99 -45.31
N PHE A 17 -5.01 -28.21 -46.31
CA PHE A 17 -5.93 -27.68 -47.32
C PHE A 17 -5.94 -28.51 -48.60
N SER A 18 -6.16 -29.81 -48.48
CA SER A 18 -6.70 -30.56 -49.63
C SER A 18 -8.16 -30.16 -49.76
N SER A 19 -8.41 -29.17 -50.63
CA SER A 19 -9.75 -28.86 -51.13
C SER A 19 -10.27 -30.08 -51.90
N THR A 20 -10.96 -30.97 -51.20
CA THR A 20 -11.66 -32.13 -51.76
C THR A 20 -13.18 -31.92 -51.81
N TYR A 21 -13.63 -30.70 -52.08
CA TYR A 21 -15.04 -30.41 -52.32
C TYR A 21 -15.26 -29.73 -53.68
N LYS A 22 -14.82 -30.40 -54.75
CA LYS A 22 -15.45 -30.26 -56.07
C LYS A 22 -16.56 -31.32 -56.20
N ALA A 23 -17.51 -31.33 -55.27
CA ALA A 23 -18.79 -32.00 -55.49
C ALA A 23 -19.75 -30.93 -56.03
N ASN A 24 -20.38 -31.22 -57.17
CA ASN A 24 -21.17 -30.29 -57.99
C ASN A 24 -22.12 -29.43 -57.13
N LEU A 25 -21.77 -28.16 -56.96
CA LEU A 25 -22.55 -27.17 -56.23
C LEU A 25 -23.88 -26.84 -56.95
N ASP A 26 -23.94 -27.12 -58.26
CA ASP A 26 -25.08 -26.83 -59.13
C ASP A 26 -26.28 -27.78 -58.93
N ASP A 27 -26.05 -28.97 -58.34
CA ASP A 27 -27.10 -29.99 -58.11
C ASP A 27 -27.73 -29.91 -56.71
N ASN A 28 -27.18 -29.07 -55.83
CA ASN A 28 -27.63 -28.99 -54.44
C ASN A 28 -28.75 -27.97 -54.28
N SER A 29 -29.79 -28.35 -53.53
CA SER A 29 -30.85 -27.39 -53.18
C SER A 29 -30.27 -26.22 -52.36
N VAL A 30 -30.87 -25.03 -52.45
CA VAL A 30 -30.43 -23.85 -51.69
C VAL A 30 -30.33 -24.15 -50.19
N SER A 31 -31.24 -24.96 -49.64
CA SER A 31 -31.21 -25.41 -48.25
C SER A 31 -29.98 -26.27 -47.92
N GLU A 32 -29.58 -27.14 -48.84
CA GLU A 32 -28.43 -28.03 -48.70
C GLU A 32 -27.12 -27.26 -48.85
N LEU A 33 -27.07 -26.29 -49.77
CA LEU A 33 -25.95 -25.37 -49.92
C LEU A 33 -25.78 -24.48 -48.67
N VAL A 34 -26.87 -23.95 -48.12
CA VAL A 34 -26.87 -23.18 -46.86
C VAL A 34 -26.48 -24.07 -45.67
N SER A 35 -26.88 -25.34 -45.66
CA SER A 35 -26.47 -26.32 -44.65
C SER A 35 -24.97 -26.62 -44.72
N ILE A 36 -24.42 -26.80 -45.94
CA ILE A 36 -22.98 -26.97 -46.17
C ILE A 36 -22.22 -25.71 -45.76
N LEU A 37 -22.70 -24.51 -46.08
CA LEU A 37 -22.09 -23.25 -45.65
C LEU A 37 -22.12 -23.07 -44.13
N ARG A 38 -23.23 -23.41 -43.47
CA ARG A 38 -23.35 -23.35 -42.00
C ARG A 38 -22.47 -24.38 -41.28
N THR A 39 -22.24 -25.55 -41.88
CA THR A 39 -21.33 -26.57 -41.34
C THR A 39 -19.87 -26.32 -41.72
N ALA A 40 -19.60 -25.67 -42.85
CA ALA A 40 -18.28 -25.21 -43.26
C ALA A 40 -17.81 -23.99 -42.44
N PHE A 41 -18.74 -23.18 -41.95
CA PHE A 41 -18.49 -22.23 -40.86
C PHE A 41 -18.29 -23.02 -39.56
N ARG A 42 -17.07 -23.55 -39.41
CA ARG A 42 -16.62 -24.30 -38.24
C ARG A 42 -16.37 -23.33 -37.07
N PHE A 43 -17.44 -22.76 -36.53
CA PHE A 43 -17.40 -21.81 -35.43
C PHE A 43 -16.55 -22.32 -34.25
N ASP A 44 -16.65 -23.61 -33.93
CA ASP A 44 -15.85 -24.22 -32.87
C ASP A 44 -14.34 -24.17 -33.12
N GLU A 45 -13.90 -24.26 -34.39
CA GLU A 45 -12.48 -24.12 -34.75
C GLU A 45 -12.01 -22.65 -34.64
N PHE A 46 -12.87 -21.69 -34.99
CA PHE A 46 -12.59 -20.27 -34.81
C PHE A 46 -12.50 -19.89 -33.32
N ASP A 47 -13.45 -20.34 -32.50
CA ASP A 47 -13.44 -20.09 -31.05
C ASP A 47 -12.20 -20.72 -30.39
N SER A 48 -11.77 -21.89 -30.86
CA SER A 48 -10.53 -22.54 -30.40
C SER A 48 -9.30 -21.70 -30.76
N VAL A 49 -9.21 -21.23 -32.01
CA VAL A 49 -8.12 -20.36 -32.46
C VAL A 49 -8.12 -19.02 -31.72
N GLU A 50 -9.29 -18.40 -31.51
CA GLU A 50 -9.43 -17.16 -30.75
C GLU A 50 -8.95 -17.34 -29.31
N LYS A 51 -9.37 -18.41 -28.63
CA LYS A 51 -8.88 -18.72 -27.27
C LYS A 51 -7.36 -18.85 -27.22
N VAL A 52 -6.75 -19.56 -28.18
CA VAL A 52 -5.29 -19.71 -28.25
C VAL A 52 -4.60 -18.38 -28.51
N LEU A 53 -5.14 -17.55 -29.40
CA LEU A 53 -4.60 -16.22 -29.71
C LEU A 53 -4.71 -15.26 -28.52
N VAL A 54 -5.85 -15.23 -27.83
CA VAL A 54 -6.06 -14.43 -26.62
C VAL A 54 -5.12 -14.87 -25.50
N ALA A 55 -4.96 -16.18 -25.29
CA ALA A 55 -4.03 -16.71 -24.29
C ALA A 55 -2.58 -16.34 -24.63
N ARG A 56 -2.18 -16.44 -25.90
CA ARG A 56 -0.85 -16.04 -26.37
C ARG A 56 -0.61 -14.54 -26.23
N ASP A 57 -1.58 -13.70 -26.58
CA ASP A 57 -1.49 -12.24 -26.43
C ASP A 57 -1.36 -11.85 -24.95
N ALA A 58 -2.15 -12.47 -24.07
CA ALA A 58 -2.03 -12.27 -22.63
C ALA A 58 -0.64 -12.69 -22.11
N SER A 59 -0.12 -13.83 -22.56
CA SER A 59 1.23 -14.30 -22.21
C SER A 59 2.32 -13.33 -22.66
N LEU A 60 2.26 -12.85 -23.91
CA LEU A 60 3.24 -11.91 -24.45
C LEU A 60 3.17 -10.56 -23.74
N LYS A 61 1.98 -10.07 -23.42
CA LYS A 61 1.81 -8.83 -22.62
C LYS A 61 2.45 -8.97 -21.24
N ALA A 62 2.29 -10.12 -20.58
CA ALA A 62 2.93 -10.39 -19.30
C ALA A 62 4.47 -10.43 -19.41
N GLU A 63 5.00 -11.07 -20.46
CA GLU A 63 6.44 -11.11 -20.72
C GLU A 63 7.02 -9.71 -21.00
N ILE A 64 6.34 -8.91 -21.83
CA ILE A 64 6.72 -7.52 -22.10
C ILE A 64 6.77 -6.71 -20.81
N ALA A 65 5.74 -6.83 -19.95
CA ALA A 65 5.71 -6.13 -18.67
C ALA A 65 6.87 -6.56 -17.74
N SER A 66 7.15 -7.87 -17.67
CA SER A 66 8.27 -8.42 -16.91
C SER A 66 9.63 -7.88 -17.40
N LEU A 67 9.85 -7.86 -18.72
CA LEU A 67 11.07 -7.33 -19.33
C LEU A 67 11.23 -5.82 -19.09
N GLN A 68 10.15 -5.05 -19.13
CA GLN A 68 10.18 -3.62 -18.81
C GLN A 68 10.66 -3.37 -17.37
N VAL A 69 10.15 -4.14 -16.41
CA VAL A 69 10.60 -4.07 -15.00
C VAL A 69 12.07 -4.43 -14.88
N LYS A 70 12.52 -5.48 -15.58
CA LYS A 70 13.93 -5.91 -15.55
C LYS A 70 14.87 -4.83 -16.11
N ILE A 71 14.51 -4.22 -17.24
CA ILE A 71 15.28 -3.12 -17.85
C ILE A 71 15.39 -1.93 -16.90
N GLU A 72 14.30 -1.55 -16.24
CA GLU A 72 14.31 -0.41 -15.32
C GLU A 72 15.15 -0.70 -14.07
N LEU A 73 15.07 -1.93 -13.54
CA LEU A 73 15.91 -2.36 -12.43
C LEU A 73 17.40 -2.35 -12.79
N GLU A 74 17.77 -2.84 -13.98
CA GLU A 74 19.15 -2.80 -14.46
C GLU A 74 19.66 -1.36 -14.64
N ARG A 75 18.82 -0.44 -15.14
CA ARG A 75 19.16 0.99 -15.23
C ARG A 75 19.42 1.61 -13.86
N LEU A 76 18.57 1.34 -12.88
CA LEU A 76 18.76 1.83 -11.50
C LEU A 76 20.04 1.27 -10.86
N ASN A 77 20.32 -0.02 -11.06
CA ASN A 77 21.55 -0.64 -10.57
C ASN A 77 22.79 -0.04 -11.22
N LYS A 78 22.74 0.27 -12.51
CA LYS A 78 23.83 0.95 -13.23
C LYS A 78 24.09 2.34 -12.65
N ILE A 79 23.05 3.16 -12.45
CA ILE A 79 23.18 4.50 -11.86
C ILE A 79 23.82 4.42 -10.47
N ARG A 80 23.34 3.50 -9.62
CA ARG A 80 23.92 3.30 -8.27
C ARG A 80 25.41 2.95 -8.33
N ALA A 81 25.79 2.02 -9.21
CA ALA A 81 27.19 1.61 -9.36
C ALA A 81 28.08 2.77 -9.86
N GLU A 82 27.58 3.59 -10.78
CA GLU A 82 28.28 4.78 -11.28
C GLU A 82 28.48 5.84 -10.18
N GLU A 83 27.47 6.08 -9.34
CA GLU A 83 27.58 7.00 -8.20
C GLU A 83 28.59 6.52 -7.14
N GLU A 84 28.59 5.21 -6.84
CA GLU A 84 29.58 4.61 -5.93
C GLU A 84 31.00 4.70 -6.48
N LEU A 85 31.17 4.46 -7.78
CA LEU A 85 32.45 4.60 -8.46
C LEU A 85 32.97 6.05 -8.39
N LYS A 86 32.11 7.02 -8.70
CA LYS A 86 32.43 8.44 -8.64
C LYS A 86 32.89 8.86 -7.24
N LYS A 87 32.19 8.41 -6.18
CA LYS A 87 32.60 8.68 -4.79
C LYS A 87 33.98 8.13 -4.46
N LYS A 88 34.30 6.91 -4.93
CA LYS A 88 35.63 6.31 -4.72
C LYS A 88 36.72 7.04 -5.50
N GLU A 89 36.43 7.48 -6.73
CA GLU A 89 37.35 8.25 -7.56
C GLU A 89 37.69 9.61 -6.91
N GLU A 90 36.67 10.33 -6.43
CA GLU A 90 36.87 11.59 -5.69
C GLU A 90 37.73 11.41 -4.42
N GLN A 91 37.54 10.31 -3.69
CA GLN A 91 38.37 9.97 -2.53
C GLN A 91 39.82 9.68 -2.93
N CYS A 92 40.04 8.96 -4.03
CA CYS A 92 41.38 8.68 -4.56
C CYS A 92 42.11 9.98 -4.93
N GLN A 93 41.44 10.88 -5.67
CA GLN A 93 41.99 12.18 -6.05
C GLN A 93 42.30 13.08 -4.84
N LYS A 94 41.49 13.02 -3.77
CA LYS A 94 41.81 13.71 -2.50
C LYS A 94 43.06 13.13 -1.85
N GLY A 95 43.21 11.81 -1.85
CA GLY A 95 44.40 11.11 -1.36
C GLY A 95 45.67 11.50 -2.12
N GLU A 96 45.60 11.53 -3.46
CA GLU A 96 46.72 11.92 -4.33
C GLU A 96 47.17 13.37 -4.07
N ARG A 97 46.22 14.31 -4.01
CA ARG A 97 46.51 15.71 -3.65
C ARG A 97 47.15 15.83 -2.26
N ALA A 98 46.68 15.06 -1.29
CA ALA A 98 47.28 15.06 0.04
C ALA A 98 48.73 14.55 0.01
N LEU A 99 49.02 13.48 -0.73
CA LEU A 99 50.38 12.95 -0.89
C LEU A 99 51.31 13.96 -1.55
N GLU A 100 50.89 14.63 -2.62
CA GLU A 100 51.68 15.70 -3.27
C GLU A 100 52.00 16.85 -2.31
N LEU A 101 51.04 17.24 -1.46
CA LEU A 101 51.25 18.27 -0.45
C LEU A 101 52.26 17.82 0.61
N TYR A 102 52.17 16.58 1.09
CA TYR A 102 53.13 16.02 2.03
C TYR A 102 54.55 15.96 1.43
N GLU A 103 54.69 15.55 0.17
CA GLU A 103 55.99 15.49 -0.50
C GLU A 103 56.62 16.89 -0.64
N LYS A 104 55.83 17.89 -1.05
CA LYS A 104 56.26 19.30 -1.13
C LYS A 104 56.69 19.83 0.24
N LEU A 105 55.93 19.53 1.29
CA LEU A 105 56.25 19.95 2.65
C LEU A 105 57.55 19.31 3.14
N LEU A 106 57.70 18.01 2.96
CA LEU A 106 58.90 17.27 3.36
C LEU A 106 60.16 17.82 2.68
N LYS A 107 60.06 18.17 1.39
CA LYS A 107 61.16 18.78 0.64
C LYS A 107 61.55 20.14 1.23
N ARG A 108 60.56 21.00 1.53
CA ARG A 108 60.80 22.30 2.16
C ARG A 108 61.41 22.18 3.56
N VAL A 109 60.97 21.20 4.36
CA VAL A 109 61.54 20.94 5.68
C VAL A 109 63.02 20.59 5.57
N LYS A 110 63.37 19.64 4.70
CA LYS A 110 64.77 19.25 4.44
C LYS A 110 65.64 20.43 3.96
N GLU A 111 65.08 21.35 3.18
CA GLU A 111 65.77 22.56 2.74
C GLU A 111 65.93 23.60 3.87
N SER A 112 65.04 23.59 4.87
CA SER A 112 65.03 24.54 5.99
C SER A 112 65.73 24.06 7.28
N GLU A 113 66.11 22.78 7.35
CA GLU A 113 66.64 22.09 8.54
C GLU A 113 67.98 22.66 9.09
N PHE A 114 68.63 23.60 8.38
CA PHE A 114 69.90 24.20 8.85
C PHE A 114 69.77 25.51 9.64
N GLY A 115 68.56 26.09 9.85
CA GLY A 115 68.42 27.43 10.46
C GLY A 115 67.58 27.58 11.73
N ASN A 116 66.71 26.63 12.06
CA ASN A 116 65.44 27.00 12.72
C ASN A 116 65.04 26.16 13.94
N MET A 117 66.00 25.58 14.68
CA MET A 117 65.70 24.75 15.85
C MET A 117 64.92 25.49 16.95
N LYS A 118 65.08 26.81 17.07
CA LYS A 118 64.37 27.66 18.03
C LYS A 118 62.93 28.03 17.60
N THR A 119 62.67 28.16 16.31
CA THR A 119 61.32 28.42 15.79
C THR A 119 60.47 27.14 15.74
N VAL A 120 61.11 25.96 15.70
CA VAL A 120 60.43 24.66 15.82
C VAL A 120 59.83 24.46 17.21
N GLU A 121 60.51 24.89 18.27
CA GLU A 121 60.01 24.77 19.64
C GLU A 121 58.77 25.67 19.87
N GLU A 122 58.82 26.94 19.48
CA GLU A 122 57.66 27.85 19.54
C GLU A 122 56.48 27.37 18.67
N SER A 123 56.77 26.71 17.54
CA SER A 123 55.73 26.12 16.70
C SER A 123 55.14 24.85 17.29
N SER A 124 55.91 24.08 18.07
CA SER A 124 55.45 22.90 18.79
C SER A 124 54.48 23.29 19.91
N ASP A 125 54.80 24.34 20.66
CA ASP A 125 53.95 24.84 21.74
C ASP A 125 52.59 25.34 21.23
N LYS A 126 52.58 26.11 20.14
CA LYS A 126 51.33 26.54 19.48
C LYS A 126 50.51 25.36 18.95
N ASN A 127 51.16 24.30 18.48
CA ASN A 127 50.46 23.09 18.02
C ASN A 127 49.82 22.34 19.19
N CYS A 128 50.49 22.29 20.35
CA CYS A 128 49.91 21.73 21.57
C CYS A 128 48.68 22.52 22.04
N GLU A 129 48.72 23.86 21.98
CA GLU A 129 47.56 24.71 22.30
C GLU A 129 46.39 24.47 21.33
N LEU A 130 46.66 24.43 20.02
CA LEU A 130 45.64 24.15 19.00
C LEU A 130 45.03 22.75 19.13
N LEU A 131 45.83 21.75 19.48
CA LEU A 131 45.31 20.40 19.76
C LEU A 131 44.40 20.40 20.99
N ALA A 132 44.74 21.12 22.04
CA ALA A 132 43.91 21.24 23.23
C ALA A 132 42.58 21.95 22.94
N GLU A 133 42.58 22.99 22.10
CA GLU A 133 41.36 23.68 21.67
C GLU A 133 40.49 22.81 20.75
N ASN A 134 41.10 22.11 19.78
CA ASN A 134 40.38 21.13 18.93
C ASN A 134 39.77 19.98 19.73
N CYS A 135 40.43 19.53 20.81
CA CYS A 135 39.87 18.54 21.72
C CYS A 135 38.59 19.05 22.41
N LYS A 136 38.54 20.32 22.82
CA LYS A 136 37.34 20.91 23.43
C LYS A 136 36.22 21.10 22.42
N PHE A 137 36.55 21.54 21.21
CA PHE A 137 35.55 21.72 20.15
C PHE A 137 34.85 20.39 19.78
N GLY A 138 35.59 19.28 19.79
CA GLY A 138 35.02 17.95 19.56
C GLY A 138 34.11 17.43 20.69
N GLU A 139 34.21 17.96 21.91
CA GLU A 139 33.36 17.54 23.03
C GLU A 139 31.94 18.10 22.90
N ASP A 140 31.79 19.36 22.49
CA ASP A 140 30.49 19.99 22.29
C ASP A 140 29.69 19.30 21.17
N ASP A 141 30.34 19.02 20.04
CA ASP A 141 29.74 18.26 18.93
C ASP A 141 29.33 16.85 19.37
N LYS A 142 30.17 16.18 20.18
CA LYS A 142 29.85 14.86 20.72
C LYS A 142 28.62 14.91 21.63
N ILE A 143 28.53 15.89 22.53
CA ILE A 143 27.38 16.08 23.41
C ILE A 143 26.11 16.33 22.58
N ALA A 144 26.19 17.19 21.56
CA ALA A 144 25.06 17.45 20.67
C ALA A 144 24.62 16.18 19.92
N MET A 145 25.57 15.41 19.39
CA MET A 145 25.30 14.15 18.70
C MET A 145 24.68 13.08 19.60
N ASP A 146 25.13 12.96 20.85
CA ASP A 146 24.55 12.04 21.82
C ASP A 146 23.12 12.47 22.21
N GLY A 147 22.87 13.78 22.33
CA GLY A 147 21.52 14.34 22.53
C GLY A 147 20.57 14.02 21.38
N LEU A 148 21.02 14.18 20.14
CA LEU A 148 20.24 13.81 18.94
C LEU A 148 19.98 12.30 18.88
N ARG A 149 20.97 11.48 19.23
CA ARG A 149 20.82 10.01 19.28
C ARG A 149 19.76 9.59 20.28
N MET A 150 19.76 10.15 21.50
CA MET A 150 18.73 9.86 22.50
C MET A 150 17.34 10.24 22.00
N ARG A 151 17.19 11.44 21.42
CA ARG A 151 15.91 11.90 20.89
C ARG A 151 15.39 11.05 19.74
N ASN A 152 16.27 10.58 18.85
CA ASN A 152 15.89 9.63 17.81
C ASN A 152 15.37 8.32 18.38
N ASN A 153 16.02 7.76 19.41
CA ASN A 153 15.55 6.54 20.06
C ASN A 153 14.18 6.73 20.74
N GLU A 154 13.96 7.88 21.40
CA GLU A 154 12.65 8.22 21.99
C GLU A 154 11.55 8.27 20.92
N MET A 155 11.80 8.95 19.80
CA MET A 155 10.86 9.03 18.68
C MET A 155 10.59 7.66 18.04
N GLU A 156 11.60 6.79 17.93
CA GLU A 156 11.41 5.44 17.39
C GLU A 156 10.49 4.59 18.27
N GLU A 157 10.62 4.66 19.60
CA GLU A 157 9.71 3.95 20.51
C GLU A 157 8.30 4.56 20.52
N GLU A 158 8.14 5.89 20.38
CA GLU A 158 6.84 6.53 20.21
C GLU A 158 6.14 6.07 18.91
N LEU A 159 6.85 6.06 17.79
CA LEU A 159 6.33 5.56 16.50
C LEU A 159 5.90 4.09 16.57
N LYS A 160 6.63 3.27 17.32
CA LYS A 160 6.32 1.87 17.54
C LYS A 160 5.04 1.70 18.38
N ASN A 161 4.85 2.53 19.41
CA ASN A 161 3.62 2.56 20.20
C ASN A 161 2.42 3.01 19.36
N ASP A 162 2.56 4.11 18.62
CA ASP A 162 1.50 4.62 17.74
C ASP A 162 1.09 3.60 16.68
N LYS A 163 2.08 2.92 16.09
CA LYS A 163 1.82 1.82 15.16
C LYS A 163 0.99 0.71 15.81
N GLY A 164 1.30 0.35 17.06
CA GLY A 164 0.52 -0.62 17.84
C GLY A 164 -0.93 -0.19 18.02
N VAL A 165 -1.16 1.06 18.44
CA VAL A 165 -2.51 1.63 18.61
C VAL A 165 -3.28 1.64 17.29
N ILE A 166 -2.63 1.99 16.18
CA ILE A 166 -3.25 1.97 14.85
C ILE A 166 -3.69 0.55 14.46
N ASP A 167 -2.88 -0.47 14.74
CA ASP A 167 -3.22 -1.85 14.39
C ASP A 167 -4.35 -2.43 15.27
N GLU A 168 -4.41 -2.03 16.55
CA GLU A 168 -5.56 -2.31 17.43
C GLU A 168 -6.84 -1.66 16.91
N LEU A 169 -6.77 -0.38 16.53
CA LEU A 169 -7.92 0.34 15.96
C LEU A 169 -8.42 -0.28 14.66
N LYS A 170 -7.52 -0.74 13.78
CA LYS A 170 -7.91 -1.47 12.57
C LYS A 170 -8.69 -2.74 12.91
N THR A 171 -8.24 -3.49 13.90
CA THR A 171 -8.88 -4.75 14.33
C THR A 171 -10.26 -4.50 14.97
N VAL A 172 -10.41 -3.42 15.73
CA VAL A 172 -11.72 -3.02 16.27
C VAL A 172 -12.64 -2.58 15.13
N ASN A 173 -12.13 -1.82 14.16
CA ASN A 173 -12.93 -1.33 13.04
C ASN A 173 -13.43 -2.48 12.14
N THR A 174 -12.59 -3.50 11.87
CA THR A 174 -13.05 -4.70 11.14
C THR A 174 -14.16 -5.43 11.89
N ARG A 175 -14.02 -5.62 13.21
CA ARG A 175 -15.09 -6.23 14.03
C ARG A 175 -16.40 -5.43 14.02
N LEU A 176 -16.32 -4.10 14.09
CA LEU A 176 -17.49 -3.24 14.04
C LEU A 176 -18.17 -3.29 12.68
N LEU A 177 -17.40 -3.38 11.60
CA LEU A 177 -17.91 -3.53 10.24
C LEU A 177 -18.66 -4.85 10.08
N ASP A 178 -18.10 -5.95 10.59
CA ASP A 178 -18.75 -7.27 10.58
C ASP A 178 -20.07 -7.26 11.38
N GLU A 179 -20.06 -6.68 12.58
CA GLU A 179 -21.26 -6.58 13.41
C GLU A 179 -22.33 -5.68 12.76
N ASN A 180 -21.93 -4.59 12.11
CA ASN A 180 -22.84 -3.74 11.37
C ASN A 180 -23.50 -4.49 10.20
N GLN A 181 -22.73 -5.30 9.45
CA GLN A 181 -23.30 -6.18 8.42
C GLN A 181 -24.28 -7.20 8.99
N ARG A 182 -23.97 -7.79 10.15
CA ARG A 182 -24.86 -8.75 10.84
C ARG A 182 -26.17 -8.08 11.27
N LEU A 183 -26.10 -6.88 11.85
CA LEU A 183 -27.27 -6.10 12.24
C LEU A 183 -28.10 -5.69 11.03
N LYS A 184 -27.47 -5.27 9.93
CA LYS A 184 -28.15 -4.96 8.68
C LYS A 184 -28.95 -6.16 8.16
N ALA A 185 -28.33 -7.33 8.09
CA ALA A 185 -29.03 -8.56 7.67
C ALA A 185 -30.19 -8.94 8.61
N LEU A 186 -30.05 -8.68 9.91
CA LEU A 186 -31.11 -8.91 10.89
C LEU A 186 -32.29 -7.95 10.68
N VAL A 187 -32.03 -6.67 10.43
CA VAL A 187 -33.06 -5.67 10.13
C VAL A 187 -33.80 -6.05 8.86
N GLU A 188 -33.10 -6.36 7.77
CA GLU A 188 -33.71 -6.81 6.50
C GLU A 188 -34.56 -8.09 6.67
N SER A 189 -34.16 -9.00 7.56
CA SER A 189 -34.94 -10.20 7.91
C SER A 189 -36.23 -9.85 8.68
N LYS A 190 -36.17 -8.89 9.60
CA LYS A 190 -37.33 -8.44 10.38
C LYS A 190 -38.31 -7.64 9.53
N GLU A 191 -37.82 -6.78 8.64
CA GLU A 191 -38.64 -6.04 7.68
C GLU A 191 -39.44 -6.99 6.79
N ARG A 192 -38.80 -8.05 6.25
CA ARG A 192 -39.50 -9.09 5.48
C ARG A 192 -40.62 -9.77 6.26
N LYS A 193 -40.37 -10.13 7.53
CA LYS A 193 -41.40 -10.75 8.39
C LYS A 193 -42.55 -9.79 8.69
N TYR A 194 -42.25 -8.51 8.89
CA TYR A 194 -43.26 -7.49 9.12
C TYR A 194 -44.17 -7.32 7.88
N LEU A 195 -43.58 -7.28 6.68
CA LEU A 195 -44.34 -7.23 5.43
C LEU A 195 -45.25 -8.46 5.26
N GLU A 196 -44.75 -9.66 5.54
CA GLU A 196 -45.55 -10.89 5.49
C GLU A 196 -46.73 -10.86 6.49
N LEU A 197 -46.49 -10.39 7.71
CA LEU A 197 -47.56 -10.21 8.70
C LEU A 197 -48.58 -9.17 8.25
N ASN A 198 -48.12 -8.06 7.69
CA ASN A 198 -48.99 -7.00 7.17
C ASN A 198 -49.89 -7.51 6.03
N GLU A 199 -49.35 -8.33 5.11
CA GLU A 199 -50.16 -8.99 4.07
C GLU A 199 -51.22 -9.94 4.66
N LYS A 200 -50.91 -10.68 5.72
CA LYS A 200 -51.88 -11.54 6.41
C LYS A 200 -52.98 -10.73 7.09
N VAL A 201 -52.63 -9.61 7.71
CA VAL A 201 -53.61 -8.69 8.32
C VAL A 201 -54.57 -8.14 7.27
N LEU A 202 -54.05 -7.65 6.14
CA LEU A 202 -54.90 -7.15 5.04
C LEU A 202 -55.89 -8.21 4.53
N LYS A 203 -55.44 -9.47 4.39
CA LYS A 203 -56.34 -10.59 4.01
C LYS A 203 -57.45 -10.81 5.03
N ILE A 204 -57.12 -10.81 6.33
CA ILE A 204 -58.10 -10.97 7.40
C ILE A 204 -59.09 -9.79 7.41
N GLU A 205 -58.62 -8.57 7.18
CA GLU A 205 -59.49 -7.39 7.09
C GLU A 205 -60.50 -7.50 5.93
N ASP A 206 -60.06 -7.98 4.77
CA ASP A 206 -60.92 -8.25 3.62
C ASP A 206 -61.94 -9.36 3.92
N ASP A 207 -61.52 -10.46 4.52
CA ASP A 207 -62.40 -11.58 4.91
C ASP A 207 -63.46 -11.12 5.93
N VAL A 208 -63.07 -10.33 6.93
CA VAL A 208 -63.99 -9.73 7.92
C VAL A 208 -65.00 -8.81 7.23
N LYS A 209 -64.57 -8.04 6.23
CA LYS A 209 -65.46 -7.15 5.45
C LYS A 209 -66.47 -7.95 4.63
N LEU A 210 -66.06 -9.06 4.01
CA LEU A 210 -66.95 -9.98 3.30
C LEU A 210 -67.99 -10.60 4.25
N LEU A 211 -67.57 -11.11 5.40
CA LEU A 211 -68.47 -11.69 6.41
C LEU A 211 -69.51 -10.68 6.92
N LYS A 212 -69.09 -9.44 7.19
CA LYS A 212 -70.01 -8.35 7.57
C LYS A 212 -71.05 -8.07 6.49
N SER A 213 -70.65 -8.07 5.21
CA SER A 213 -71.58 -7.86 4.10
C SER A 213 -72.57 -9.01 3.91
N ALA A 214 -72.15 -10.26 4.11
CA ALA A 214 -73.02 -11.44 4.04
C ALA A 214 -74.09 -11.42 5.14
N ASN A 215 -73.71 -11.07 6.38
CA ASN A 215 -74.67 -10.96 7.49
C ASN A 215 -75.72 -9.86 7.29
N ALA A 216 -75.40 -8.80 6.55
CA ALA A 216 -76.39 -7.78 6.20
C ALA A 216 -77.43 -8.26 5.16
N ALA A 217 -77.08 -9.26 4.34
CA ALA A 217 -77.97 -9.82 3.31
C ALA A 217 -78.95 -10.87 3.83
N TYR A 218 -78.57 -11.63 4.88
CA TYR A 218 -79.47 -12.55 5.58
C TYR A 218 -80.17 -11.81 6.72
N GLY A 219 -81.35 -11.24 6.43
CA GLY A 219 -82.10 -10.37 7.34
C GLY A 219 -82.23 -10.89 8.77
N SER A 220 -82.21 -9.95 9.72
CA SER A 220 -82.43 -10.08 11.17
C SER A 220 -83.39 -11.22 11.57
N GLY A 221 -82.84 -12.41 11.76
CA GLY A 221 -83.40 -13.42 12.65
C GLY A 221 -82.65 -13.32 13.96
N SER A 222 -83.25 -12.67 14.96
CA SER A 222 -82.76 -12.60 16.33
C SER A 222 -82.78 -13.99 16.98
N GLY A 223 -81.86 -14.86 16.58
CA GLY A 223 -81.58 -16.12 17.25
C GLY A 223 -80.59 -15.85 18.37
N GLU A 224 -81.07 -15.93 19.60
CA GLU A 224 -80.30 -15.89 20.83
C GLU A 224 -79.33 -17.11 20.87
N TRP A 225 -78.15 -16.98 20.27
CA TRP A 225 -77.13 -18.03 20.28
C TRP A 225 -76.50 -18.13 21.67
N LYS A 226 -77.06 -19.00 22.52
CA LYS A 226 -76.40 -19.56 23.71
C LYS A 226 -75.36 -20.60 23.28
N GLY A 227 -74.23 -20.12 22.76
CA GLY A 227 -73.05 -20.95 22.55
C GLY A 227 -72.25 -21.09 23.85
N PRO A 228 -71.69 -22.27 24.17
CA PRO A 228 -70.90 -22.48 25.38
C PRO A 228 -69.65 -21.62 25.31
N MET A 229 -69.47 -20.75 26.30
CA MET A 229 -68.19 -20.12 26.60
C MET A 229 -67.19 -21.24 26.90
N ALA A 230 -66.41 -21.62 25.88
CA ALA A 230 -65.18 -22.35 26.11
C ALA A 230 -64.18 -21.35 26.68
N GLU A 231 -63.86 -21.58 27.95
CA GLU A 231 -62.81 -20.96 28.74
C GLU A 231 -61.52 -20.83 27.89
N PRO A 232 -60.89 -19.63 27.81
CA PRO A 232 -59.65 -19.47 27.08
C PRO A 232 -58.58 -20.32 27.77
N GLN A 233 -58.18 -21.43 27.15
CA GLN A 233 -56.98 -22.13 27.55
C GLN A 233 -55.80 -21.18 27.32
N GLU A 234 -55.10 -20.91 28.42
CA GLU A 234 -53.88 -20.12 28.48
C GLU A 234 -52.95 -20.52 27.33
N LEU A 235 -52.72 -19.58 26.43
CA LEU A 235 -51.69 -19.70 25.41
C LEU A 235 -50.35 -19.85 26.13
N GLU A 236 -49.77 -21.04 26.01
CA GLU A 236 -48.41 -21.35 26.44
C GLU A 236 -47.46 -20.22 26.03
N GLU A 237 -46.98 -19.54 27.07
CA GLU A 237 -45.67 -18.95 27.24
C GLU A 237 -44.75 -19.08 26.01
N PHE A 238 -44.77 -18.05 25.17
CA PHE A 238 -43.81 -17.88 24.09
C PHE A 238 -42.40 -17.88 24.71
N ASN A 239 -41.63 -18.93 24.40
CA ASN A 239 -40.25 -19.09 24.80
C ASN A 239 -39.47 -17.77 24.74
N GLU A 240 -39.14 -17.30 25.94
CA GLU A 240 -38.20 -16.23 26.22
C GLU A 240 -36.90 -16.53 25.49
N MET A 241 -36.69 -15.86 24.35
CA MET A 241 -35.46 -15.94 23.59
C MET A 241 -34.37 -15.34 24.48
N LYS A 242 -33.65 -16.20 25.23
CA LYS A 242 -32.47 -15.87 26.04
C LYS A 242 -31.60 -14.89 25.26
N GLY A 243 -31.73 -13.62 25.61
CA GLY A 243 -30.78 -12.60 25.22
C GLY A 243 -29.46 -13.03 25.82
N HIS A 244 -28.53 -13.50 24.99
CA HIS A 244 -27.14 -13.55 25.36
C HIS A 244 -26.76 -12.13 25.77
N GLY A 245 -26.60 -11.94 27.09
CA GLY A 245 -26.08 -10.72 27.65
C GLY A 245 -24.78 -10.40 26.96
N CYS A 246 -24.80 -9.40 26.09
CA CYS A 246 -23.60 -8.66 25.77
C CYS A 246 -23.16 -8.07 27.10
N ASN A 247 -22.20 -8.72 27.74
CA ASN A 247 -21.37 -8.12 28.77
C ASN A 247 -20.80 -6.86 28.14
N THR A 248 -21.47 -5.73 28.38
CA THR A 248 -20.89 -4.41 28.36
C THR A 248 -19.92 -4.38 29.54
N GLY A 249 -18.80 -5.07 29.36
CA GLY A 249 -17.62 -4.91 30.17
C GLY A 249 -17.29 -3.43 30.12
N SER A 250 -17.72 -2.72 31.16
CA SER A 250 -17.29 -1.38 31.45
C SER A 250 -15.78 -1.44 31.55
N ILE A 251 -15.10 -0.97 30.50
CA ILE A 251 -13.66 -0.73 30.55
C ILE A 251 -13.49 0.37 31.60
N PRO A 252 -12.78 0.12 32.72
CA PRO A 252 -12.43 1.20 33.61
C PRO A 252 -11.42 2.07 32.85
N PHE A 253 -11.90 3.20 32.33
CA PHE A 253 -11.03 4.31 31.97
C PHE A 253 -10.42 4.83 33.28
N GLN A 254 -9.33 4.22 33.71
CA GLN A 254 -8.41 4.83 34.66
C GLN A 254 -7.74 5.99 33.93
N GLY A 255 -8.40 7.15 34.01
CA GLY A 255 -7.80 8.42 33.68
C GLY A 255 -6.64 8.65 34.65
N ASN A 256 -5.42 8.40 34.18
CA ASN A 256 -4.22 8.95 34.80
C ASN A 256 -4.29 10.48 34.65
N ARG A 257 -4.79 11.15 35.68
CA ARG A 257 -4.60 12.58 35.89
C ARG A 257 -3.12 12.82 36.19
N GLY A 258 -2.33 12.97 35.13
CA GLY A 258 -1.03 13.61 35.20
C GLY A 258 -1.24 15.12 35.40
N THR A 259 -0.87 15.61 36.57
CA THR A 259 -0.92 17.02 36.94
C THR A 259 0.07 17.84 36.11
N CYS A 260 -0.42 18.58 35.12
CA CYS A 260 0.34 19.67 34.52
C CYS A 260 0.41 20.83 35.53
N LYS A 261 1.58 21.03 36.14
CA LYS A 261 1.89 22.23 36.91
C LYS A 261 1.90 23.42 35.94
N VAL A 262 0.89 24.26 36.11
CA VAL A 262 0.80 25.60 35.53
C VAL A 262 1.83 26.48 36.25
N ASN A 263 2.88 26.88 35.54
CA ASN A 263 3.62 28.08 35.91
C ASN A 263 2.89 29.27 35.29
N LYS A 264 2.23 30.03 36.17
CA LYS A 264 1.82 31.42 35.92
C LYS A 264 3.09 32.26 35.86
N ASP A 265 3.24 33.03 34.79
CA ASP A 265 3.69 34.42 34.85
C ASP A 265 3.14 35.16 33.63
N ALA A 266 2.12 35.97 33.91
CA ALA A 266 1.76 37.15 33.12
C ALA A 266 2.70 38.30 33.58
N PRO A 267 2.82 39.47 32.91
CA PRO A 267 1.71 40.18 32.27
C PRO A 267 2.05 40.98 30.99
N GLY A 268 1.00 41.46 30.32
CA GLY A 268 1.08 42.75 29.63
C GLY A 268 0.21 42.89 28.38
N THR A 269 -0.84 43.71 28.51
CA THR A 269 -1.40 44.62 27.47
C THR A 269 -1.96 43.97 26.20
N GLY A 270 -3.27 43.99 25.89
CA GLY A 270 -4.20 45.11 25.97
C GLY A 270 -4.15 45.90 24.65
N GLY A 271 -5.12 45.71 23.75
CA GLY A 271 -5.21 46.49 22.51
C GLY A 271 -6.28 46.00 21.53
N SER A 272 -7.38 46.75 21.47
CA SER A 272 -8.51 46.62 20.53
C SER A 272 -8.20 47.38 19.22
N GLY A 273 -8.79 46.95 18.09
CA GLY A 273 -8.84 47.68 16.82
C GLY A 273 -8.74 46.73 15.61
N SER A 274 -9.84 46.39 14.93
CA SER A 274 -10.48 47.14 13.84
C SER A 274 -9.56 47.37 12.61
N VAL A 275 -9.88 46.60 11.55
CA VAL A 275 -9.57 46.68 10.09
C VAL A 275 -9.41 48.14 9.56
N PRO A 276 -8.66 48.46 8.46
CA PRO A 276 -8.78 47.82 7.14
C PRO A 276 -7.52 47.72 6.23
N ASN A 277 -7.79 47.12 5.07
CA ASN A 277 -6.97 46.88 3.88
C ASN A 277 -6.06 48.01 3.36
N THR A 278 -5.12 47.55 2.52
CA THR A 278 -4.32 48.23 1.48
C THR A 278 -3.08 49.00 1.90
N THR A 279 -1.90 48.45 1.58
CA THR A 279 -0.79 49.22 1.00
C THR A 279 -0.01 48.31 0.05
N ILE A 280 -0.03 48.71 -1.21
CA ILE A 280 0.79 48.24 -2.31
C ILE A 280 2.25 48.54 -1.96
N ILE A 281 3.12 47.54 -1.98
CA ILE A 281 4.56 47.75 -2.05
C ILE A 281 5.01 47.18 -3.39
N GLU A 282 5.19 48.08 -4.36
CA GLU A 282 6.07 47.87 -5.49
C GLU A 282 7.50 47.74 -4.95
N ILE A 283 8.14 46.59 -5.18
CA ILE A 283 9.59 46.49 -5.08
C ILE A 283 10.08 46.08 -6.46
N ALA A 284 10.86 47.01 -7.00
CA ALA A 284 11.48 46.99 -8.31
C ALA A 284 12.52 45.87 -8.47
N ASP A 285 12.84 45.67 -9.74
CA ASP A 285 13.87 44.80 -10.30
C ASP A 285 15.19 44.80 -9.51
N SER A 286 15.72 43.61 -9.30
CA SER A 286 17.15 43.39 -9.12
C SER A 286 17.49 42.16 -9.95
N ASP A 287 17.92 42.43 -11.17
CA ASP A 287 18.76 41.51 -11.95
C ASP A 287 19.98 41.17 -11.08
N ASP A 288 20.06 39.93 -10.63
CA ASP A 288 21.35 39.33 -10.30
C ASP A 288 21.30 37.86 -10.70
N GLU A 289 22.25 37.53 -11.56
CA GLU A 289 22.51 36.21 -12.08
C GLU A 289 22.81 35.25 -10.93
N ASP A 290 22.18 34.07 -10.92
CA ASP A 290 22.93 32.82 -10.81
C ASP A 290 22.06 31.62 -11.16
N ASN A 291 22.50 30.94 -12.22
CA ASN A 291 22.10 29.59 -12.58
C ASN A 291 22.37 28.64 -11.40
N ASP A 292 21.35 28.01 -10.82
CA ASP A 292 21.52 26.68 -10.22
C ASP A 292 20.24 25.87 -9.87
N ASP A 293 19.05 26.26 -10.34
CA ASP A 293 17.80 25.68 -9.81
C ASP A 293 17.20 24.49 -10.62
N GLN A 294 17.95 23.89 -11.54
CA GLN A 294 17.50 22.67 -12.25
C GLN A 294 17.76 21.36 -11.49
N SER A 295 18.60 21.39 -10.45
CA SER A 295 18.96 20.21 -9.65
C SER A 295 17.79 19.74 -8.75
N HIS A 296 17.13 20.66 -8.05
CA HIS A 296 16.11 20.30 -7.06
C HIS A 296 14.82 19.75 -7.69
N ARG A 297 14.44 20.22 -8.89
CA ARG A 297 13.24 19.72 -9.59
C ARG A 297 13.39 18.29 -10.12
N ARG A 298 14.63 17.83 -10.38
CA ARG A 298 14.91 16.44 -10.76
C ARG A 298 14.91 15.50 -9.55
N GLN A 299 15.40 15.96 -8.40
CA GLN A 299 15.37 15.14 -7.18
C GLN A 299 13.93 14.90 -6.68
N GLN A 300 13.07 15.92 -6.69
CA GLN A 300 11.67 15.75 -6.27
C GLN A 300 10.87 14.76 -7.14
N LYS A 301 11.10 14.73 -8.46
CA LYS A 301 10.45 13.75 -9.35
C LYS A 301 10.94 12.31 -9.10
N ASN A 302 12.19 12.13 -8.72
CA ASN A 302 12.75 10.81 -8.43
C ASN A 302 12.22 10.23 -7.11
N PHE A 303 12.02 11.06 -6.08
CA PHE A 303 11.40 10.61 -4.83
C PHE A 303 9.93 10.20 -5.00
N SER A 304 9.15 10.95 -5.79
CA SER A 304 7.75 10.59 -6.06
C SER A 304 7.60 9.27 -6.84
N SER A 305 8.55 8.96 -7.74
CA SER A 305 8.55 7.70 -8.51
C SER A 305 8.91 6.50 -7.63
N MET A 306 9.88 6.67 -6.72
CA MET A 306 10.33 5.60 -5.82
C MET A 306 9.24 5.14 -4.85
N GLU A 307 8.45 6.06 -4.28
CA GLU A 307 7.32 5.71 -3.41
C GLU A 307 6.21 4.92 -4.13
N THR A 308 5.94 5.23 -5.41
CA THR A 308 4.95 4.47 -6.19
C THR A 308 5.43 3.05 -6.50
N ILE A 309 6.73 2.87 -6.78
CA ILE A 309 7.31 1.55 -7.04
C ILE A 309 7.36 0.70 -5.77
N GLU A 310 7.68 1.30 -4.62
CA GLU A 310 7.70 0.59 -3.34
C GLU A 310 6.30 0.11 -2.90
N ARG A 311 5.25 0.90 -3.15
CA ARG A 311 3.86 0.48 -2.91
C ARG A 311 3.44 -0.69 -3.80
N VAL A 312 3.91 -0.75 -5.05
CA VAL A 312 3.62 -1.87 -5.97
C VAL A 312 4.39 -3.13 -5.56
N ALA A 313 5.67 -3.01 -5.19
CA ALA A 313 6.48 -4.14 -4.74
C ALA A 313 5.91 -4.82 -3.48
N ARG A 314 5.47 -4.03 -2.47
CA ARG A 314 4.82 -4.59 -1.27
C ARG A 314 3.49 -5.29 -1.56
N LYS A 315 2.80 -4.91 -2.64
CA LYS A 315 1.52 -5.51 -3.04
C LYS A 315 1.70 -6.87 -3.72
N ILE A 316 2.83 -7.10 -4.38
CA ILE A 316 3.20 -8.37 -5.03
C ILE A 316 3.73 -9.37 -3.98
N SER A 317 4.52 -8.92 -3.00
CA SER A 317 5.03 -9.81 -1.93
C SER A 317 3.95 -10.40 -1.03
N LEU A 318 2.76 -9.79 -0.96
CA LEU A 318 1.63 -10.30 -0.17
C LEU A 318 0.78 -11.34 -0.92
N SER A 319 0.80 -11.37 -2.26
CA SER A 319 0.06 -12.37 -3.04
C SER A 319 0.80 -13.71 -3.17
N ASP A 320 2.10 -13.74 -2.91
CA ASP A 320 2.94 -14.91 -3.21
C ASP A 320 3.20 -15.83 -1.99
N ILE A 321 2.72 -15.46 -0.79
CA ILE A 321 2.99 -16.23 0.45
C ILE A 321 1.91 -17.31 0.72
N SER A 322 0.85 -17.40 -0.08
CA SER A 322 -0.25 -18.38 0.16
C SER A 322 -0.03 -19.78 -0.43
N SER A 323 1.12 -20.09 -1.06
CA SER A 323 1.28 -21.37 -1.77
C SER A 323 2.71 -21.94 -1.72
N SER A 324 3.17 -22.44 -0.56
CA SER A 324 4.02 -23.65 -0.52
C SER A 324 4.34 -24.07 0.92
N SER A 325 3.54 -25.01 1.38
CA SER A 325 3.81 -25.90 2.51
C SER A 325 4.94 -26.89 2.19
N SER A 326 5.60 -27.36 3.27
CA SER A 326 6.36 -28.62 3.43
C SER A 326 7.65 -28.81 2.62
N ASP A 327 8.81 -28.68 3.26
CA ASP A 327 9.46 -29.81 3.95
C ASP A 327 10.85 -29.41 4.49
N SER A 328 11.08 -29.71 5.77
CA SER A 328 12.41 -29.86 6.37
C SER A 328 12.66 -31.36 6.51
N PRO A 329 13.92 -31.87 6.41
CA PRO A 329 14.72 -31.89 7.64
C PRO A 329 16.26 -31.90 7.51
N SER A 330 16.85 -31.45 8.62
CA SER A 330 18.03 -32.02 9.31
C SER A 330 19.43 -31.59 8.88
N HIS A 331 20.01 -30.91 9.86
CA HIS A 331 21.38 -30.48 10.05
C HIS A 331 22.19 -31.61 10.69
N CYS A 332 23.43 -31.87 10.26
CA CYS A 332 24.48 -32.30 11.19
C CYS A 332 25.91 -32.04 10.67
N TYR A 333 26.67 -31.34 11.50
CA TYR A 333 28.01 -30.78 11.28
C TYR A 333 29.12 -31.82 11.05
N LYS A 334 30.03 -31.56 10.12
CA LYS A 334 31.39 -32.14 10.10
C LYS A 334 32.46 -31.08 10.38
N LYS A 335 33.17 -31.30 11.49
CA LYS A 335 34.34 -30.57 11.99
C LYS A 335 35.48 -30.54 10.96
N ARG A 336 36.09 -29.38 10.72
CA ARG A 336 37.44 -29.27 10.11
C ARG A 336 38.49 -29.24 11.21
N LYS A 337 39.38 -30.23 11.21
CA LYS A 337 40.65 -30.24 11.94
C LYS A 337 41.63 -29.29 11.22
N ARG A 338 42.33 -28.47 11.99
CA ARG A 338 43.55 -27.77 11.56
C ARG A 338 44.69 -28.79 11.45
N GLY A 339 45.49 -28.64 10.41
CA GLY A 339 46.83 -29.19 10.23
C GLY A 339 47.61 -28.11 9.50
#